data_AF-A0A6C0VII3-F1
#
_entry.id   AF-A0A6C0VII3-F1
#
_cell.length_a   1.000
_cell.length_b   1.000
_cell.length_c   1.000
_cell.angle_alpha   90.00
_cell.angle_beta   90.00
_cell.angle_gamma   90.00
#
_symmetry.space_group_name_H-M   'P 1'
#
loop_
_entity.id
_entity.type
_entity.pdbx_description
1 polymer ?
#
loop_
_entity_poly.entity_id
_entity_poly.type
_entity_poly.pdbx_seq_one_letter_code
_entity_poly.pdbx_strand_id
1 'polypeptide(L)'
;MIFEKWAAVDYKIVDGEKKWFNDGTYYAECKCDICGKEFRKQLYRGLRTDVCSDQCAYVRDLKKQKEKRLQARITTCAVCGLGFVPSRSGAKYCSDRCRQAAYRQRKS
;
A
#
# COMPACT_ATOMS: atom_id res chain seq x y z
N MET A 1 0.49 33.26 -26.52
CA MET A 1 1.51 32.45 -25.83
C MET A 1 0.79 31.35 -25.08
N ILE A 2 1.02 30.10 -25.47
CA ILE A 2 0.21 28.93 -25.13
C ILE A 2 0.52 28.52 -23.68
N PHE A 3 -0.52 28.45 -22.86
CA PHE A 3 -0.53 27.79 -21.55
C PHE A 3 -0.51 26.28 -21.76
N GLU A 4 0.52 25.56 -21.32
CA GLU A 4 0.41 24.10 -21.17
C GLU A 4 0.88 23.64 -19.79
N LYS A 5 -0.13 23.54 -18.91
CA LYS A 5 -0.39 22.47 -17.94
C LYS A 5 0.84 21.72 -17.42
N TRP A 6 1.45 22.27 -16.38
CA TRP A 6 2.21 21.46 -15.44
C TRP A 6 1.23 20.55 -14.69
N ALA A 7 1.39 19.24 -14.86
CA ALA A 7 0.54 18.22 -14.26
C ALA A 7 0.33 18.48 -12.76
N ALA A 8 -0.93 18.68 -12.37
CA ALA A 8 -1.33 18.76 -10.97
C ALA A 8 -0.95 17.44 -10.29
N VAL A 9 0.05 17.49 -9.42
CA VAL A 9 0.38 16.38 -8.53
C VAL A 9 -0.55 16.49 -7.34
N ASP A 10 -1.50 15.57 -7.20
CA ASP A 10 -2.41 15.50 -6.06
C ASP A 10 -1.63 15.06 -4.81
N TYR A 11 -1.18 16.01 -4.00
CA TYR A 11 -0.69 15.75 -2.65
C TYR A 11 -1.66 16.39 -1.66
N LYS A 12 -2.04 15.64 -0.61
CA LYS A 12 -2.92 16.13 0.44
C LYS A 12 -2.15 17.09 1.34
N ILE A 13 -2.25 18.37 1.03
CA ILE A 13 -1.82 19.50 1.88
C ILE A 13 -2.69 19.48 3.13
N VAL A 14 -2.08 19.56 4.31
CA VAL A 14 -2.80 19.89 5.55
C VAL A 14 -2.79 21.42 5.62
N ASP A 15 -3.92 22.05 5.32
CA ASP A 15 -4.20 23.48 5.60
C ASP A 15 -3.04 24.48 5.42
N GLY A 16 -2.47 24.60 4.21
CA GLY A 16 -1.35 25.55 4.03
C GLY A 16 -0.88 25.75 2.60
N GLU A 17 -1.01 26.98 2.12
CA GLU A 17 -0.57 27.45 0.82
C GLU A 17 0.89 27.08 0.50
N LYS A 18 1.18 26.74 -0.75
CA LYS A 18 2.55 26.55 -1.26
C LYS A 18 3.36 27.83 -1.03
N LYS A 19 4.28 27.86 -0.06
CA LYS A 19 5.15 29.02 0.17
C LYS A 19 6.44 28.92 -0.65
N TRP A 20 6.69 29.96 -1.44
CA TRP A 20 7.92 30.18 -2.18
C TRP A 20 8.96 30.81 -1.26
N PHE A 21 10.16 30.25 -1.22
CA PHE A 21 11.31 30.87 -0.59
C PHE A 21 12.31 31.29 -1.67
N ASN A 22 13.00 32.42 -1.44
CA ASN A 22 13.88 33.07 -2.44
C ASN A 22 15.16 32.25 -2.79
N ASP A 23 15.31 31.04 -2.25
CA ASP A 23 16.41 30.12 -2.54
C ASP A 23 16.08 29.08 -3.63
N GLY A 24 14.88 29.18 -4.24
CA GLY A 24 14.42 28.25 -5.27
C GLY A 24 13.98 26.88 -4.72
N THR A 25 13.86 26.74 -3.39
CA THR A 25 13.43 25.51 -2.75
C THR A 25 12.01 25.63 -2.23
N TYR A 26 11.20 24.63 -2.58
CA TYR A 26 9.82 24.51 -2.12
C TYR A 26 9.82 23.66 -0.85
N TYR A 27 9.00 24.01 0.14
CA TYR A 27 8.74 23.14 1.28
C TYR A 27 7.25 22.86 1.37
N ALA A 28 6.89 21.64 1.74
CA ALA A 28 5.52 21.27 2.08
C ALA A 28 5.45 20.84 3.53
N GLU A 29 4.45 21.35 4.23
CA GLU A 29 3.97 20.78 5.48
C GLU A 29 3.12 19.54 5.13
N CYS A 30 3.46 18.42 5.74
CA CYS A 30 2.91 17.11 5.44
C CYS A 30 2.59 16.38 6.75
N LYS A 31 1.61 15.48 6.70
CA LYS A 31 1.33 14.53 7.77
C LYS A 31 1.89 13.17 7.40
N CYS A 32 2.55 12.51 8.34
CA CYS A 32 3.08 11.17 8.15
C CYS A 32 1.95 10.14 8.16
N ASP A 33 1.84 9.31 7.12
CA ASP A 33 0.79 8.27 7.03
C ASP A 33 1.00 7.12 8.04
N ILE A 34 2.20 7.01 8.63
CA ILE A 34 2.56 5.94 9.56
C ILE A 34 2.36 6.35 11.03
N CYS A 35 2.89 7.51 11.42
CA CYS A 35 2.85 7.96 12.82
C CYS A 35 1.96 9.17 13.05
N GLY A 36 1.40 9.77 11.99
CA GLY A 36 0.53 10.95 12.09
C GLY A 36 1.26 12.26 12.41
N LYS A 37 2.58 12.24 12.60
CA LYS A 37 3.37 13.45 12.90
C LYS A 37 3.34 14.43 11.73
N GLU A 38 3.18 15.70 12.05
CA GLU A 38 3.35 16.80 11.11
C GLU A 38 4.84 17.09 10.90
N PHE A 39 5.26 17.20 9.65
CA PHE A 39 6.65 17.40 9.28
C PHE A 39 6.76 18.28 8.03
N ARG A 40 7.83 19.06 7.97
CA ARG A 40 8.18 19.87 6.81
C ARG A 40 9.16 19.10 5.94
N LYS A 41 8.90 19.00 4.64
CA LYS A 41 9.82 18.38 3.68
C LYS A 41 10.16 19.34 2.55
N GLN A 42 11.40 19.27 2.08
CA GLN A 42 11.84 19.99 0.90
C GLN A 42 11.32 19.27 -0.34
N LEU A 43 10.52 19.97 -1.15
CA LEU A 43 10.00 19.52 -2.43
C LEU A 43 11.04 19.82 -3.52
N TYR A 44 12.15 19.08 -3.53
CA TYR A 44 13.05 19.07 -4.67
C TYR A 44 12.78 17.86 -5.57
N ARG A 45 12.71 18.08 -6.89
CA ARG A 45 12.70 17.05 -7.96
C ARG A 45 11.83 15.81 -7.71
N GLY A 46 10.59 16.00 -7.26
CA GLY A 46 9.62 14.91 -7.21
C GLY A 46 9.89 13.85 -6.14
N LEU A 47 10.63 14.17 -5.07
CA LEU A 47 10.75 13.28 -3.91
C LEU A 47 9.39 13.17 -3.18
N ARG A 48 8.64 12.12 -3.51
CA ARG A 48 7.32 11.80 -2.95
C ARG A 48 7.48 10.88 -1.73
N THR A 49 7.85 11.42 -0.58
CA THR A 49 7.71 10.69 0.69
C THR A 49 6.40 11.09 1.38
N ASP A 50 5.62 10.10 1.77
CA ASP A 50 4.41 10.14 2.60
C ASP A 50 4.72 9.95 4.11
N VAL A 51 6.00 9.93 4.45
CA VAL A 51 6.52 9.55 5.77
C VAL A 51 7.58 10.53 6.26
N CYS A 52 7.60 10.75 7.58
CA CYS A 52 8.44 11.77 8.22
C CYS A 52 9.90 11.36 8.46
N SER A 53 10.24 10.07 8.41
CA SER A 53 11.57 9.56 8.74
C SER A 53 11.83 8.19 8.11
N ASP A 54 13.10 7.77 8.08
CA ASP A 54 13.51 6.44 7.59
C ASP A 54 12.89 5.31 8.40
N GLN A 55 12.67 5.50 9.70
CA GLN A 55 11.96 4.53 10.54
C GLN A 55 10.51 4.35 10.08
N CYS A 56 9.80 5.44 9.76
CA CYS A 56 8.45 5.36 9.21
C CYS A 56 8.45 4.77 7.79
N ALA A 57 9.45 5.10 6.96
CA ALA A 57 9.63 4.48 5.65
C ALA A 57 9.81 2.96 5.75
N TYR A 58 10.61 2.50 6.71
CA TYR A 58 10.83 1.08 6.98
C TYR A 58 9.52 0.37 7.36
N VAL A 59 8.72 0.96 8.26
CA VAL A 59 7.42 0.40 8.65
C VAL A 59 6.46 0.32 7.46
N ARG A 60 6.39 1.37 6.63
CA ARG A 60 5.61 1.38 5.39
C ARG A 60 6.03 0.24 4.45
N ASP A 61 7.33 0.07 4.27
CA ASP A 61 7.87 -0.94 3.35
C ASP A 61 7.65 -2.37 3.86
N LEU A 62 7.76 -2.60 5.18
CA LEU A 62 7.40 -3.89 5.81
C LEU A 62 5.93 -4.24 5.58
N LYS A 63 5.02 -3.27 5.75
CA LYS A 63 3.59 -3.46 5.47
C LYS A 63 3.36 -3.87 4.00
N LYS A 64 3.98 -3.15 3.07
CA LYS A 64 3.90 -3.43 1.63
C LYS A 64 4.47 -4.82 1.28
N GLN A 65 5.59 -5.21 1.89
CA GLN A 65 6.18 -6.54 1.69
C GLN A 65 5.27 -7.65 2.23
N LYS A 66 4.65 -7.44 3.41
CA LYS A 66 3.69 -8.39 3.98
C LYS A 66 2.50 -8.60 3.05
N GLU A 67 1.90 -7.51 2.57
CA GLU A 67 0.77 -7.55 1.63
C GLU A 67 1.15 -8.28 0.33
N LYS A 68 2.33 -7.97 -0.25
CA LYS A 68 2.83 -8.67 -1.44
C LYS A 68 3.01 -10.17 -1.21
N ARG A 69 3.54 -10.57 -0.05
CA ARG A 69 3.70 -11.98 0.33
C ARG A 69 2.36 -12.69 0.50
N LEU A 70 1.36 -12.02 1.11
CA LEU A 70 0.01 -12.57 1.25
C LEU A 70 -0.66 -12.74 -0.10
N GLN A 71 -0.57 -11.72 -0.97
CA GLN A 71 -1.12 -11.75 -2.32
C GLN A 71 -0.50 -12.88 -3.16
N ALA A 72 0.82 -13.04 -3.10
CA ALA A 72 1.52 -14.10 -3.81
C ALA A 72 1.17 -15.52 -3.31
N ARG A 73 0.63 -15.63 -2.10
CA ARG A 73 0.18 -16.91 -1.52
C ARG A 73 -1.26 -17.25 -1.87
N ILE A 74 -2.03 -16.33 -2.44
CA ILE A 74 -3.43 -16.61 -2.79
C ILE A 74 -3.47 -17.78 -3.77
N THR A 75 -4.27 -18.78 -3.43
CA THR A 75 -4.53 -19.95 -4.28
C THR A 75 -6.03 -20.21 -4.36
N THR A 76 -6.44 -20.98 -5.36
CA THR A 76 -7.84 -21.24 -5.67
C THR A 76 -8.33 -22.48 -4.92
N CYS A 77 -9.48 -22.39 -4.27
CA CYS A 77 -10.10 -23.55 -3.65
C CYS A 77 -10.60 -24.53 -4.71
N ALA A 78 -10.19 -25.80 -4.60
CA ALA A 78 -10.59 -26.87 -5.52
C ALA A 78 -12.08 -27.26 -5.48
N VAL A 79 -12.88 -26.71 -4.55
CA VAL A 79 -14.30 -27.04 -4.38
C VAL A 79 -15.19 -25.87 -4.76
N CYS A 80 -14.96 -24.68 -4.18
CA CYS A 80 -15.80 -23.51 -4.45
C CYS A 80 -15.21 -22.52 -5.46
N GLY A 81 -13.96 -22.71 -5.89
CA GLY A 81 -13.29 -21.82 -6.84
C GLY A 81 -12.87 -20.45 -6.28
N LEU A 82 -13.12 -20.17 -5.00
CA LEU A 82 -12.73 -18.89 -4.39
C LEU A 82 -11.23 -18.84 -4.08
N GLY A 83 -10.63 -17.67 -4.31
CA GLY A 83 -9.26 -17.38 -3.89
C GLY A 83 -9.14 -17.28 -2.37
N PHE A 84 -8.14 -17.93 -1.79
CA PHE A 84 -7.87 -17.88 -0.35
C PHE A 84 -6.37 -17.88 -0.07
N VAL A 85 -5.98 -17.35 1.09
CA VAL A 85 -4.60 -17.43 1.56
C VAL A 85 -4.44 -18.71 2.40
N PRO A 86 -3.66 -19.70 1.94
CA PRO A 86 -3.52 -20.97 2.64
C PRO A 86 -2.63 -20.81 3.87
N SER A 87 -3.00 -21.42 5.00
CA SER A 87 -2.19 -21.40 6.22
C SER A 87 -0.89 -22.20 6.07
N ARG A 88 -0.94 -23.31 5.32
CA ARG A 88 0.17 -24.22 5.02
C ARG A 88 0.37 -24.40 3.51
N SER A 89 1.59 -24.72 3.09
CA SER A 89 1.88 -25.07 1.70
C SER A 89 1.03 -26.28 1.26
N GLY A 90 0.54 -26.24 0.02
CA GLY A 90 -0.26 -27.33 -0.55
C GLY A 90 -1.70 -27.45 -0.04
N ALA A 91 -2.21 -26.50 0.76
CA ALA A 91 -3.63 -26.50 1.12
C ALA A 91 -4.49 -26.28 -0.14
N LYS A 92 -5.50 -27.16 -0.34
CA LYS A 92 -6.37 -27.16 -1.54
C LYS A 92 -7.75 -26.56 -1.30
N TYR A 93 -8.11 -26.29 -0.04
CA TYR A 93 -9.46 -25.93 0.36
C TYR A 93 -9.43 -24.69 1.25
N CYS A 94 -10.35 -23.75 0.98
CA CYS A 94 -10.44 -22.50 1.73
C CYS A 94 -11.04 -22.66 3.13
N SER A 95 -11.75 -23.77 3.38
CA SER A 95 -12.48 -24.01 4.63
C SER A 95 -12.72 -25.49 4.87
N ASP A 96 -13.08 -25.81 6.12
CA ASP A 96 -13.47 -27.16 6.55
C ASP A 96 -14.69 -27.68 5.83
N ARG A 97 -15.65 -26.80 5.51
CA ARG A 97 -16.81 -27.12 4.68
C ARG A 97 -16.39 -27.68 3.32
N CYS A 98 -15.48 -26.99 2.62
CA CYS A 98 -14.98 -27.44 1.32
C CYS A 98 -14.19 -28.75 1.44
N ARG A 99 -13.36 -28.88 2.49
CA ARG A 99 -12.61 -30.12 2.76
C ARG A 99 -13.54 -31.32 2.95
N GLN A 100 -14.62 -31.17 3.74
CA GLN A 100 -15.58 -32.24 3.99
C GLN A 100 -16.39 -32.59 2.73
N ALA A 101 -16.80 -31.59 1.94
CA ALA A 101 -17.49 -31.81 0.67
C ALA A 101 -16.65 -32.67 -0.30
N ALA A 102 -15.37 -32.32 -0.46
CA ALA A 102 -14.44 -33.09 -1.29
C ALA A 102 -14.25 -34.53 -0.77
N TYR A 103 -14.26 -34.73 0.55
CA TYR A 103 -14.16 -36.07 1.14
C TYR A 103 -15.40 -36.93 0.86
N ARG A 104 -16.61 -36.35 0.97
CA ARG A 104 -17.87 -37.06 0.68
C ARG A 104 -17.96 -37.49 -0.78
N GLN A 105 -17.57 -36.62 -1.71
CA GLN A 105 -17.56 -36.92 -3.15
C GLN A 105 -16.62 -38.08 -3.54
N ARG A 106 -15.55 -38.31 -2.79
CA ARG A 106 -14.62 -39.43 -3.04
C ARG A 106 -15.11 -40.77 -2.51
N LYS A 107 -16.11 -40.75 -1.63
CA LYS A 107 -16.65 -41.93 -0.94
C LYS A 107 -17.99 -42.40 -1.50
N SER A 108 -18.62 -41.64 -2.40
CA SER A 108 -19.78 -42.10 -3.20
C SER A 108 -19.32 -42.85 -4.43
#